data_AF-A0A8D8SJ35-F1
#
_entry.id   AF-A0A8D8SJ35-F1
#
_cell.length_a   1.000
_cell.length_b   1.000
_cell.length_c   1.000
_cell.angle_alpha   90.00
_cell.angle_beta   90.00
_cell.angle_gamma   90.00
#
_symmetry.space_group_name_H-M   'P 1'
#
loop_
_entity.id
_entity.type
_entity.pdbx_description
1 polymer ?
#
loop_
_entity_poly.entity_id
_entity_poly.type
_entity_poly.pdbx_seq_one_letter_code
_entity_poly.pdbx_strand_id
1 'polypeptide(L)'
;MPDSLFLGVGTPNSDLYPFESVLVNLKDGTTLEMSGERLKMVLSYLPSAGYGPLQTLFKDFQDKFHGLQDWDVKDVLVTSGAQEGTALTINMLLGLGDPLLVQNPVYPGFAEIIRPMEVDAIPVNVDGDGMIPEHLIQVLEERSNLRDKAMPKN
;
A
#
# COMPACT_ATOMS: atom_id res chain seq x y z
N MET A 1 16.26 -31.89 11.59
CA MET A 1 16.24 -32.33 13.01
C MET A 1 14.78 -32.26 13.45
N PRO A 2 14.03 -33.38 13.48
CA PRO A 2 12.59 -33.35 13.76
C PRO A 2 12.22 -33.07 15.23
N ASP A 3 13.17 -33.23 16.17
CA ASP A 3 12.90 -33.16 17.62
C ASP A 3 13.45 -31.90 18.31
N SER A 4 13.73 -30.82 17.57
CA SER A 4 14.24 -29.58 18.17
C SER A 4 13.11 -28.75 18.78
N LEU A 5 13.19 -28.46 20.08
CA LEU A 5 12.32 -27.47 20.72
C LEU A 5 12.74 -26.06 20.30
N PHE A 6 11.81 -25.32 19.69
CA PHE A 6 12.06 -23.97 19.18
C PHE A 6 11.78 -22.92 20.26
N LEU A 7 12.83 -22.32 20.82
CA LEU A 7 12.75 -21.28 21.87
C LEU A 7 13.15 -19.88 21.36
N GLY A 8 13.17 -19.68 20.04
CA GLY A 8 13.74 -18.48 19.42
C GLY A 8 12.80 -17.31 19.24
N VAL A 9 11.53 -17.56 18.89
CA VAL A 9 10.55 -16.50 18.56
C VAL A 9 9.42 -16.53 19.59
N GLY A 10 9.02 -15.36 20.08
CA GLY A 10 7.93 -15.19 21.05
C GLY A 10 6.53 -15.38 20.45
N THR A 11 6.32 -16.41 19.64
CA THR A 11 4.99 -16.75 19.10
C THR A 11 4.16 -17.44 20.19
N PRO A 12 2.96 -16.94 20.52
CA PRO A 12 2.06 -17.60 21.47
C PRO A 12 1.72 -19.03 21.03
N ASN A 13 1.43 -19.91 22.00
CA ASN A 13 0.90 -21.24 21.70
C ASN A 13 -0.52 -21.11 21.13
N SER A 14 -0.74 -21.64 19.93
CA SER A 14 -2.01 -21.55 19.22
C SER A 14 -3.15 -22.33 19.87
N ASP A 15 -2.85 -23.31 20.71
CA ASP A 15 -3.84 -24.03 21.52
C ASP A 15 -4.45 -23.15 22.63
N LEU A 16 -3.83 -22.01 22.94
CA LEU A 16 -4.34 -21.04 23.92
C LEU A 16 -5.22 -19.97 23.29
N TYR A 17 -5.42 -19.98 21.98
CA TYR A 17 -6.30 -19.03 21.32
C TYR A 17 -7.77 -19.30 21.74
N PRO A 18 -8.55 -18.27 22.11
CA PRO A 18 -9.88 -18.45 22.70
C PRO A 18 -11.00 -18.66 21.67
N PHE A 19 -10.67 -19.03 20.42
CA PHE A 19 -11.61 -19.12 19.31
C PHE A 19 -11.60 -20.54 18.70
N GLU A 20 -12.76 -21.17 18.62
CA GLU A 20 -12.93 -22.50 18.01
C GLU A 20 -13.21 -22.41 16.50
N SER A 21 -14.06 -21.47 16.09
CA SER A 21 -14.43 -21.25 14.69
C SER A 21 -14.86 -19.81 14.42
N VAL A 22 -14.84 -19.42 13.14
CA VAL A 22 -15.38 -18.17 12.61
C VAL A 22 -16.33 -18.50 11.47
N LEU A 23 -17.55 -17.97 11.55
CA LEU A 23 -18.58 -18.11 10.51
C LEU A 23 -18.88 -16.73 9.90
N VAL A 24 -18.80 -16.61 8.58
CA VAL A 24 -19.14 -15.41 7.83
C VAL A 24 -20.33 -15.71 6.93
N ASN A 25 -21.48 -15.11 7.27
CA ASN A 25 -22.71 -15.27 6.51
C ASN A 25 -22.82 -14.14 5.48
N LEU A 26 -22.85 -14.50 4.21
CA LEU A 26 -23.02 -13.56 3.10
C LEU A 26 -24.50 -13.37 2.77
N LYS A 27 -24.82 -12.22 2.16
CA LYS A 27 -26.21 -11.85 1.81
C LYS A 27 -26.84 -12.76 0.75
N ASP A 28 -26.03 -13.50 0.01
CA ASP A 28 -26.48 -14.48 -1.00
C ASP A 28 -26.83 -15.85 -0.40
N GLY A 29 -26.73 -16.00 0.93
CA GLY A 29 -27.00 -17.26 1.63
C GLY A 29 -25.76 -18.14 1.80
N THR A 30 -24.61 -17.78 1.23
CA THR A 30 -23.35 -18.50 1.41
C THR A 30 -22.84 -18.32 2.84
N THR A 31 -22.46 -19.42 3.49
CA THR A 31 -21.78 -19.40 4.79
C THR A 31 -20.34 -19.85 4.60
N LEU A 32 -19.39 -19.01 4.98
CA LEU A 32 -17.96 -19.36 4.99
C LEU A 32 -17.57 -19.74 6.42
N GLU A 33 -16.96 -20.90 6.58
CA GLU A 33 -16.46 -21.39 7.88
C GLU A 33 -14.94 -21.46 7.89
N MET A 34 -14.35 -21.06 9.02
CA MET A 34 -12.94 -21.25 9.32
C MET A 34 -12.77 -21.81 10.73
N SER A 35 -12.08 -22.94 10.86
CA SER A 35 -11.83 -23.64 12.12
C SER A 35 -10.51 -24.40 12.08
N GLY A 36 -10.12 -24.99 13.21
CA GLY A 36 -8.94 -25.86 13.33
C GLY A 36 -7.61 -25.16 12.99
N GLU A 37 -6.70 -25.88 12.33
CA GLU A 37 -5.35 -25.38 12.02
C GLU A 37 -5.36 -24.12 11.14
N ARG A 38 -6.36 -23.97 10.27
CA ARG A 38 -6.50 -22.76 9.46
C ARG A 38 -6.80 -21.54 10.32
N LEU A 39 -7.68 -21.69 11.32
CA LEU A 39 -8.00 -20.62 12.26
C LEU A 39 -6.78 -20.27 13.13
N LYS A 40 -6.07 -21.29 13.65
CA LYS A 40 -4.83 -21.09 14.40
C LYS A 40 -3.78 -20.33 13.61
N MET A 41 -3.63 -20.64 12.33
CA MET A 41 -2.67 -19.94 11.47
C MET A 41 -3.04 -18.46 11.26
N VAL A 42 -4.30 -18.12 10.95
CA VAL A 42 -4.68 -16.72 10.71
C VAL A 42 -4.68 -15.84 11.96
N LEU A 43 -4.86 -16.45 13.14
CA LEU A 43 -4.77 -15.76 14.43
C LEU A 43 -3.33 -15.56 14.91
N SER A 44 -2.38 -16.25 14.28
CA SER A 44 -0.96 -16.11 14.58
C SER A 44 -0.34 -14.92 13.85
N TYR A 45 0.87 -14.54 14.26
CA TYR A 45 1.64 -13.54 13.54
C TYR A 45 1.91 -13.96 12.09
N LEU A 46 1.73 -13.01 11.17
CA LEU A 46 1.98 -13.18 9.74
C LEU A 46 3.21 -12.37 9.30
N PRO A 47 3.82 -12.70 8.15
CA PRO A 47 4.85 -11.87 7.54
C PRO A 47 4.35 -10.45 7.30
N SER A 48 5.23 -9.44 7.41
CA SER A 48 4.87 -8.04 7.16
C SER A 48 4.37 -7.77 5.74
N ALA A 49 4.76 -8.60 4.77
CA ALA A 49 4.25 -8.55 3.39
C ALA A 49 2.74 -8.92 3.30
N GLY A 50 2.23 -9.63 4.29
CA GLY A 50 0.85 -10.09 4.38
C GLY A 50 0.69 -11.59 4.19
N TYR A 51 -0.56 -12.04 4.21
CA TYR A 51 -0.91 -13.45 4.04
C TYR A 51 -0.65 -13.93 2.61
N GLY A 52 0.17 -14.97 2.44
CA GLY A 52 0.64 -15.44 1.13
C GLY A 52 -0.46 -15.67 0.09
N PRO A 53 -1.54 -16.43 0.40
CA PRO A 53 -2.65 -16.61 -0.54
C PRO A 53 -3.36 -15.32 -0.95
N LEU A 54 -3.38 -14.30 -0.09
CA LEU A 54 -3.93 -12.99 -0.44
C LEU A 54 -2.98 -12.22 -1.38
N GLN A 55 -1.67 -12.34 -1.17
CA GLN A 55 -0.67 -11.79 -2.09
C GLN A 55 -0.81 -12.42 -3.48
N THR A 56 -0.94 -13.75 -3.58
CA THR A 56 -1.20 -14.44 -4.86
C THR A 56 -2.47 -13.92 -5.54
N LEU A 57 -3.57 -13.80 -4.79
CA LEU A 57 -4.82 -13.26 -5.31
C LEU A 57 -4.65 -11.84 -5.90
N PHE A 58 -3.86 -10.99 -5.24
CA PHE A 58 -3.58 -9.64 -5.72
C PHE A 58 -2.64 -9.62 -6.93
N LYS A 59 -1.68 -10.55 -7.03
CA LYS A 59 -0.85 -10.73 -8.23
C LYS A 59 -1.71 -11.12 -9.43
N ASP A 60 -2.58 -12.12 -9.25
CA ASP A 60 -3.52 -12.56 -10.28
C ASP A 60 -4.47 -11.43 -10.70
N PHE A 61 -4.93 -10.62 -9.73
CA PHE A 61 -5.75 -9.44 -9.99
C PHE A 61 -5.01 -8.40 -10.83
N GLN A 62 -3.74 -8.12 -10.50
CA GLN A 62 -2.90 -7.21 -11.30
C GLN A 62 -2.73 -7.72 -12.73
N ASP A 63 -2.37 -9.00 -12.88
CA ASP A 63 -2.14 -9.59 -14.20
C ASP A 63 -3.41 -9.55 -15.06
N LYS A 64 -4.57 -9.81 -14.44
CA LYS A 64 -5.85 -9.83 -15.14
C LYS A 64 -6.33 -8.46 -15.61
N PHE A 65 -6.20 -7.42 -14.78
CA PHE A 65 -6.82 -6.12 -15.04
C PHE A 65 -5.84 -5.04 -15.52
N HIS A 66 -4.54 -5.22 -15.27
CA HIS A 66 -3.50 -4.24 -15.60
C HIS A 66 -2.39 -4.83 -16.49
N GLY A 67 -2.60 -6.04 -17.02
CA GLY A 67 -1.65 -6.76 -17.87
C GLY A 67 -0.59 -7.52 -17.07
N LEU A 68 0.07 -8.47 -17.73
CA LEU A 68 1.10 -9.30 -17.11
C LEU A 68 2.23 -8.45 -16.51
N GLN A 69 2.51 -8.65 -15.23
CA GLN A 69 3.61 -8.00 -14.54
C GLN A 69 4.87 -8.87 -14.55
N ASP A 70 6.02 -8.21 -14.46
CA ASP A 70 7.29 -8.87 -14.17
C ASP A 70 7.46 -9.01 -12.65
N TRP A 71 7.12 -10.18 -12.12
CA TRP A 71 7.19 -10.51 -10.70
C TRP A 71 8.60 -10.83 -10.20
N ASP A 72 9.62 -10.84 -11.08
CA ASP A 72 11.02 -10.98 -10.66
C ASP A 72 11.61 -9.65 -10.15
N VAL A 73 11.02 -8.52 -10.57
CA VAL A 73 11.43 -7.16 -10.17
C VAL A 73 10.33 -6.38 -9.43
N LYS A 74 9.13 -6.94 -9.30
CA LYS A 74 7.98 -6.34 -8.60
C LYS A 74 7.39 -7.32 -7.60
N ASP A 75 6.75 -6.79 -6.56
CA ASP A 75 6.00 -7.60 -5.61
C ASP A 75 4.75 -6.86 -5.09
N VAL A 76 3.92 -7.55 -4.31
CA VAL A 76 2.72 -7.01 -3.67
C VAL A 76 2.92 -6.92 -2.16
N LEU A 77 2.52 -5.78 -1.59
CA LEU A 77 2.40 -5.59 -0.15
C LEU A 77 0.92 -5.47 0.23
N VAL A 78 0.44 -6.32 1.13
CA VAL A 78 -0.89 -6.16 1.72
C VAL A 78 -0.86 -5.01 2.71
N THR A 79 -1.74 -4.03 2.52
CA THR A 79 -1.90 -2.87 3.42
C THR A 79 -3.28 -2.85 4.05
N SER A 80 -3.45 -2.06 5.11
CA SER A 80 -4.72 -1.79 5.79
C SER A 80 -5.64 -0.85 4.98
N GLY A 81 -5.20 -0.42 3.79
CA GLY A 81 -5.97 0.41 2.88
C GLY A 81 -5.10 1.38 2.09
N ALA A 82 -5.75 2.09 1.15
CA ALA A 82 -5.06 2.99 0.22
C ALA A 82 -4.23 4.07 0.93
N GLN A 83 -4.70 4.65 2.03
CA GLN A 83 -3.98 5.71 2.75
C GLN A 83 -2.68 5.22 3.38
N GLU A 84 -2.63 3.99 3.93
CA GLU A 84 -1.38 3.41 4.42
C GLU A 84 -0.41 3.18 3.27
N GLY A 85 -0.87 2.59 2.16
CA GLY A 85 -0.03 2.37 0.97
C GLY A 85 0.54 3.68 0.41
N THR A 86 -0.28 4.72 0.35
CA THR A 86 0.16 6.06 -0.05
C THR A 86 1.17 6.65 0.93
N ALA A 87 0.93 6.57 2.24
CA ALA A 87 1.85 7.07 3.25
C ALA A 87 3.21 6.35 3.23
N LEU A 88 3.21 5.02 3.07
CA LEU A 88 4.44 4.23 2.90
C LEU A 88 5.21 4.66 1.65
N THR A 89 4.50 4.88 0.53
CA THR A 89 5.11 5.36 -0.72
C THR A 89 5.74 6.73 -0.53
N ILE A 90 5.02 7.67 0.09
CA ILE A 90 5.52 9.02 0.35
C ILE A 90 6.74 8.99 1.28
N ASN A 91 6.71 8.21 2.36
CA ASN A 91 7.85 8.07 3.28
C ASN A 91 9.07 7.41 2.62
N MET A 92 8.86 6.52 1.66
CA MET A 92 9.95 5.87 0.92
C MET A 92 10.59 6.82 -0.09
N LEU A 93 9.79 7.67 -0.74
CA LEU A 93 10.25 8.49 -1.86
C LEU A 93 10.68 9.90 -1.45
N LEU A 94 10.08 10.50 -0.41
CA LEU A 94 10.27 11.91 -0.06
C LEU A 94 10.99 12.07 1.29
N GLY A 95 11.84 13.09 1.36
CA GLY A 95 12.33 13.68 2.60
C GLY A 95 11.51 14.92 2.99
N LEU A 96 11.83 15.47 4.17
CA LEU A 96 11.21 16.71 4.65
C LEU A 96 11.55 17.88 3.71
N GLY A 97 10.54 18.62 3.27
CA GLY A 97 10.72 19.79 2.39
C GLY A 97 10.91 19.46 0.91
N ASP A 98 10.87 18.18 0.51
CA ASP A 98 11.08 17.80 -0.88
C ASP A 98 9.97 18.35 -1.81
N PRO A 99 10.31 18.70 -3.06
CA PRO A 99 9.33 19.13 -4.05
C PRO A 99 8.44 17.98 -4.51
N LEU A 100 7.13 18.26 -4.56
CA LEU A 100 6.12 17.27 -4.97
C LEU A 100 5.07 17.90 -5.89
N LEU A 101 4.88 17.31 -7.07
CA LEU A 101 3.76 17.67 -7.94
C LEU A 101 2.44 17.17 -7.33
N VAL A 102 1.45 18.04 -7.25
CA VAL A 102 0.12 17.71 -6.72
C VAL A 102 -0.97 18.16 -7.68
N GLN A 103 -2.04 17.37 -7.77
CA GLN A 103 -3.23 17.78 -8.52
C GLN A 103 -3.89 18.98 -7.85
N ASN A 104 -4.47 19.89 -8.65
CA ASN A 104 -5.22 21.04 -8.18
C ASN A 104 -6.65 21.02 -8.76
N PRO A 105 -7.69 20.74 -7.95
CA PRO A 105 -7.66 20.52 -6.50
C PRO A 105 -7.08 19.15 -6.08
N VAL A 106 -6.48 19.09 -4.89
CA VAL A 106 -5.90 17.87 -4.32
C VAL A 106 -6.94 17.11 -3.50
N TYR A 107 -6.90 15.77 -3.55
CA TYR A 107 -7.70 14.91 -2.67
C TYR A 107 -7.34 15.18 -1.19
N PRO A 108 -8.31 15.48 -0.29
CA PRO A 108 -8.02 15.84 1.09
C PRO A 108 -7.21 14.79 1.85
N GLY A 109 -7.49 13.49 1.68
CA GLY A 109 -6.73 12.45 2.37
C GLY A 109 -5.25 12.41 1.96
N PHE A 110 -4.92 12.79 0.72
CA PHE A 110 -3.54 12.93 0.28
C PHE A 110 -2.87 14.16 0.92
N ALA A 111 -3.60 15.28 1.00
CA ALA A 111 -3.12 16.49 1.66
C ALA A 111 -2.79 16.25 3.13
N GLU A 112 -3.58 15.44 3.84
CA GLU A 112 -3.29 15.02 5.22
C GLU A 112 -1.99 14.20 5.32
N ILE A 113 -1.75 13.29 4.37
CA ILE A 113 -0.57 12.41 4.35
C ILE A 113 0.72 13.21 4.14
N ILE A 114 0.72 14.18 3.22
CA ILE A 114 1.94 14.93 2.87
C ILE A 114 2.22 16.11 3.80
N ARG A 115 1.23 16.57 4.58
CA ARG A 115 1.37 17.71 5.50
C ARG A 115 2.59 17.61 6.45
N PRO A 116 2.80 16.50 7.19
CA PRO A 116 3.95 16.40 8.11
C PRO A 116 5.31 16.37 7.39
N MET A 117 5.32 16.10 6.07
CA MET A 117 6.54 16.09 5.26
C MET A 117 6.95 17.50 4.81
N GLU A 118 6.14 18.52 5.10
CA GLU A 118 6.39 19.93 4.75
C GLU A 118 6.80 20.13 3.28
N VAL A 119 6.23 19.31 2.38
CA VAL A 119 6.62 19.27 0.97
C VAL A 119 6.45 20.64 0.30
N ASP A 120 7.37 20.97 -0.61
CA ASP A 120 7.19 22.09 -1.54
C ASP A 120 6.18 21.66 -2.63
N ALA A 121 4.90 21.81 -2.30
CA ALA A 121 3.80 21.38 -3.16
C ALA A 121 3.69 22.26 -4.43
N ILE A 122 3.85 21.63 -5.59
CA ILE A 122 3.81 22.26 -6.90
C ILE A 122 2.49 21.87 -7.59
N PRO A 123 1.51 22.78 -7.68
CA PRO A 123 0.18 22.43 -8.18
C PRO A 123 0.15 22.27 -9.70
N VAL A 124 -0.56 21.25 -10.18
CA VAL A 124 -0.87 21.03 -11.60
C VAL A 124 -2.38 20.95 -11.76
N ASN A 125 -2.92 21.80 -12.63
CA ASN A 125 -4.36 21.88 -12.86
C ASN A 125 -4.89 20.61 -13.54
N VAL A 126 -6.15 20.31 -13.23
CA VAL A 126 -6.90 19.20 -13.81
C VAL A 126 -8.17 19.70 -14.49
N ASP A 127 -8.64 18.97 -15.51
CA ASP A 127 -9.91 19.17 -16.19
C ASP A 127 -10.79 17.90 -16.11
N GLY A 128 -11.78 17.78 -16.99
CA GLY A 128 -12.70 16.63 -17.03
C GLY A 128 -12.03 15.31 -17.41
N ASP A 129 -10.87 15.35 -18.06
CA ASP A 129 -10.09 14.19 -18.50
C ASP A 129 -8.90 13.90 -17.57
N GLY A 130 -8.68 14.74 -16.57
CA GLY A 130 -7.65 14.57 -15.55
C GLY A 130 -6.58 15.65 -15.60
N MET A 131 -5.32 15.29 -15.35
CA MET A 131 -4.22 16.25 -15.34
C MET A 131 -3.98 16.85 -16.74
N ILE A 132 -3.90 18.18 -16.82
CA ILE A 132 -3.64 18.91 -18.07
C ILE A 132 -2.14 18.78 -18.44
N PRO A 133 -1.77 18.03 -19.50
CA PRO A 133 -0.36 17.76 -19.80
C PRO A 133 0.44 19.02 -20.17
N GLU A 134 -0.16 19.95 -20.90
CA GLU A 134 0.49 21.21 -21.28
C GLU A 134 0.83 22.07 -20.06
N HIS A 135 -0.07 22.08 -19.07
CA HIS A 135 0.16 22.78 -17.81
C HIS A 135 1.25 22.10 -16.98
N LEU A 136 1.29 20.76 -16.97
CA LEU A 136 2.39 20.01 -16.32
C LEU A 136 3.75 20.38 -16.92
N ILE A 137 3.86 20.40 -18.25
CA ILE A 137 5.10 20.75 -18.96
C ILE A 137 5.51 22.19 -18.61
N GLN A 138 4.57 23.13 -18.71
CA GLN A 138 4.81 24.53 -18.36
C GLN A 138 5.33 24.68 -16.92
N VAL A 139 4.68 24.05 -15.95
CA VAL A 139 5.09 24.08 -14.54
C VAL A 139 6.50 23.53 -14.34
N LEU A 140 6.87 22.46 -15.04
CA LEU A 140 8.21 21.87 -14.96
C LEU A 140 9.27 22.75 -15.62
N GLU A 141 8.97 23.37 -16.76
CA GLU A 141 9.86 24.33 -17.43
C GLU A 141 10.10 25.57 -16.56
N GLU A 142 9.03 26.17 -16.03
CA GLU A 142 9.11 27.29 -15.11
C GLU A 142 9.92 26.93 -13.86
N ARG A 143 9.68 25.75 -13.28
CA ARG A 143 10.43 25.24 -12.13
C ARG A 143 11.91 25.08 -12.43
N SER A 144 12.27 24.56 -13.61
CA SER A 144 13.66 24.37 -14.02
C SER A 144 14.46 25.67 -14.17
N ASN A 145 13.77 26.80 -14.40
CA ASN A 145 14.38 28.12 -14.48
C ASN A 145 14.66 28.75 -13.10
N LEU A 146 14.12 28.17 -12.01
CA LEU A 146 14.34 28.65 -10.65
C LEU A 146 15.62 28.04 -10.07
N ARG A 147 16.65 28.87 -9.88
CA ARG A 147 17.98 28.41 -9.42
C ARG A 147 18.01 27.87 -7.98
N ASP A 148 17.10 28.34 -7.12
CA ASP A 148 17.10 28.03 -5.67
C ASP A 148 16.10 26.93 -5.30
N LYS A 149 15.57 26.22 -6.30
CA LYS A 149 14.44 25.30 -6.13
C LYS A 149 14.75 23.96 -6.79
N ALA A 150 14.68 22.89 -6.01
CA ALA A 150 14.91 21.54 -6.51
C ALA A 150 13.77 21.08 -7.44
N MET A 151 14.11 20.23 -8.40
CA MET A 151 13.13 19.53 -9.24
C MET A 151 12.47 18.39 -8.43
N PRO A 152 11.20 18.06 -8.70
CA PRO A 152 10.58 16.81 -8.23
C PRO A 152 11.44 15.59 -8.60
N LYS A 153 11.42 14.55 -7.76
CA LYS A 153 12.14 13.30 -8.01
C LYS A 153 11.52 12.56 -9.21
N ASN A 154 12.38 11.92 -10.03
CA ASN A 154 12.00 11.09 -11.18
C ASN A 154 11.77 9.64 -10.78
#